data_AF-A0A9Q3HP17-F1
#
_entry.id   AF-A0A9Q3HP17-F1
#
_cell.length_a   1.000
_cell.length_b   1.000
_cell.length_c   1.000
_cell.angle_alpha   90.00
_cell.angle_beta   90.00
_cell.angle_gamma   90.00
#
_symmetry.space_group_name_H-M   'P 1'
#
loop_
_entity.id
_entity.type
_entity.pdbx_description
1 polymer ?
#
loop_
_entity_poly.entity_id
_entity_poly.type
_entity_poly.pdbx_seq_one_letter_code
_entity_poly.pdbx_strand_id
1 'polypeptide(L)'
;MTKEDTRPNTVDHSKPGKIGRFLARIIRNYLLNFSSRWLLYLALIISLFFSFNLYKIINVLQAKITILEQLELKHGQIIRTLQEISHMSYRKDFASFTAGASIIQSMTSPTFEYRQRSKHFGTAPSSGTIIGSPPSTALLSDLSLGACWAFPGSKGQIAIFLSRRINITAITLGHVTKAFAYNLDTAPRDFELWGLTQCKGEKNLLMRGSYNINFSIPFQYFDLPQSKSLEYQKILFKIESNHGNSLYTCLYRIKVHGNIVDENSKIYVPT
;
A
#
# COMPACT_ATOMS: atom_id res chain seq x y z
N MET A 1 -12.16 88.73 100.87
CA MET A 1 -13.33 87.85 100.66
C MET A 1 -13.59 87.84 99.16
N THR A 2 -13.57 86.75 98.41
CA THR A 2 -13.60 85.31 98.68
C THR A 2 -12.96 84.59 97.49
N LYS A 3 -12.25 83.49 97.75
CA LYS A 3 -11.69 82.56 96.74
C LYS A 3 -12.82 81.80 96.04
N GLU A 4 -12.65 81.49 94.77
CA GLU A 4 -13.24 80.28 94.18
C GLU A 4 -12.21 79.59 93.28
N ASP A 5 -12.04 78.30 93.57
CA ASP A 5 -11.00 77.39 93.11
C ASP A 5 -11.49 76.68 91.83
N THR A 6 -10.66 76.56 90.80
CA THR A 6 -10.96 75.66 89.68
C THR A 6 -9.67 75.13 89.05
N ARG A 7 -9.42 73.84 89.25
CA ARG A 7 -8.30 73.06 88.69
C ARG A 7 -8.35 73.01 87.16
N PRO A 8 -7.19 72.94 86.47
CA PRO A 8 -7.17 72.72 85.03
C PRO A 8 -7.40 71.24 84.70
N ASN A 9 -8.40 70.97 83.86
CA ASN A 9 -8.59 69.67 83.22
C ASN A 9 -7.45 69.41 82.22
N THR A 10 -6.53 68.52 82.58
CA THR A 10 -5.54 67.96 81.65
C THR A 10 -6.25 67.04 80.64
N VAL A 11 -6.35 67.48 79.39
CA VAL A 11 -6.84 66.66 78.28
C VAL A 11 -5.73 65.70 77.87
N ASP A 12 -5.94 64.40 78.11
CA ASP A 12 -5.07 63.32 77.66
C ASP A 12 -5.13 63.20 76.12
N HIS A 13 -4.07 63.66 75.45
CA HIS A 13 -3.89 63.61 74.00
C HIS A 13 -3.48 62.23 73.45
N SER A 14 -3.43 61.18 74.27
CA SER A 14 -2.96 59.85 73.85
C SER A 14 -3.96 59.05 73.00
N LYS A 15 -5.22 59.49 72.88
CA LYS A 15 -6.24 58.79 72.09
C LYS A 15 -6.49 59.48 70.75
N PRO A 16 -6.31 58.78 69.61
CA PRO A 16 -6.54 59.38 68.31
C PRO A 16 -8.00 59.85 68.18
N GLY A 17 -8.15 61.13 67.82
CA GLY A 17 -9.44 61.75 67.55
C GLY A 17 -10.24 60.96 66.50
N LYS A 18 -11.56 61.19 66.43
CA LYS A 18 -12.47 60.45 65.53
C LYS A 18 -11.97 60.40 64.08
N ILE A 19 -11.30 61.46 63.62
CA ILE A 19 -10.69 61.57 62.28
C ILE A 19 -9.47 60.63 62.11
N GLY A 20 -8.60 60.52 63.12
CA GLY A 20 -7.43 59.62 63.08
C GLY A 20 -7.82 58.15 63.03
N ARG A 21 -8.89 57.76 63.76
CA ARG A 21 -9.45 56.40 63.69
C ARG A 21 -10.15 56.11 62.35
N PHE A 22 -10.76 57.12 61.73
CA PHE A 22 -11.37 56.99 60.42
C PHE A 22 -10.31 56.83 59.30
N LEU A 23 -9.27 57.66 59.30
CA LEU A 23 -8.17 57.57 58.33
C LEU A 23 -7.38 56.27 58.45
N ALA A 24 -7.07 55.81 59.68
CA ALA A 24 -6.41 54.52 59.89
C ALA A 24 -7.25 53.33 59.38
N ARG A 25 -8.58 53.43 59.47
CA ARG A 25 -9.51 52.41 58.95
C ARG A 25 -9.58 52.41 57.42
N ILE A 26 -9.53 53.59 56.78
CA ILE A 26 -9.45 53.71 55.32
C ILE A 26 -8.12 53.16 54.80
N ILE A 27 -6.99 53.55 55.40
CA ILE A 27 -5.66 53.09 55.01
C ILE A 27 -5.53 51.58 55.20
N ARG A 28 -6.01 51.04 56.33
CA ARG A 28 -6.02 49.58 56.57
C ARG A 28 -6.88 48.85 55.52
N ASN A 29 -8.08 49.33 55.21
CA ASN A 29 -8.91 48.73 54.17
C ASN A 29 -8.30 48.87 52.78
N TYR A 30 -7.64 49.99 52.48
CA TYR A 30 -6.95 50.22 51.21
C TYR A 30 -5.73 49.30 51.06
N LEU A 31 -4.92 49.14 52.10
CA LEU A 31 -3.77 48.23 52.12
C LEU A 31 -4.18 46.76 52.06
N LEU A 32 -5.23 46.36 52.80
CA LEU A 32 -5.78 45.01 52.74
C LEU A 32 -6.35 44.69 51.35
N ASN A 33 -7.13 45.61 50.75
CA ASN A 33 -7.65 45.46 49.38
C ASN A 33 -6.57 45.55 48.30
N PHE A 34 -5.51 46.34 48.51
CA PHE A 34 -4.39 46.43 47.58
C PHE A 34 -3.57 45.13 47.60
N SER A 35 -3.31 44.57 48.79
CA SER A 35 -2.62 43.28 48.93
C SER A 35 -3.44 42.12 48.34
N SER A 36 -4.77 42.11 48.54
CA SER A 36 -5.63 41.04 48.01
C SER A 36 -5.76 41.08 46.49
N ARG A 37 -5.83 42.27 45.87
CA ARG A 37 -5.84 42.41 44.41
C ARG A 37 -4.52 41.95 43.77
N TRP A 38 -3.37 42.28 44.37
CA TRP A 38 -2.07 41.81 43.89
C TRP A 38 -1.92 40.29 44.00
N LEU A 39 -2.40 39.68 45.08
CA LEU A 39 -2.41 38.23 45.23
C LEU A 39 -3.30 37.55 44.16
N LEU A 40 -4.44 38.15 43.82
CA LEU A 40 -5.29 37.66 42.73
C LEU A 40 -4.60 37.76 41.37
N TYR A 41 -3.93 38.89 41.06
CA TYR A 41 -3.15 39.03 39.82
C TYR A 41 -2.00 38.02 39.74
N LEU A 42 -1.26 37.83 40.84
CA LEU A 42 -0.19 36.85 40.90
C LEU A 42 -0.70 35.42 40.70
N ALA A 43 -1.81 35.06 41.36
CA ALA A 43 -2.46 33.76 41.18
C ALA A 43 -2.93 33.54 39.73
N LEU A 44 -3.43 34.58 39.07
CA LEU A 44 -3.87 34.53 37.68
C LEU A 44 -2.69 34.36 36.72
N ILE A 45 -1.58 35.08 36.94
CA ILE A 45 -0.35 34.92 36.15
C ILE A 45 0.23 33.51 36.31
N ILE A 46 0.28 33.00 37.55
CA ILE A 46 0.75 31.64 37.84
C ILE A 46 -0.17 30.62 37.15
N SER A 47 -1.49 30.78 37.24
CA SER A 47 -2.47 29.91 36.57
C SER A 47 -2.30 29.92 35.05
N LEU A 48 -2.12 31.09 34.43
CA LEU A 48 -1.86 31.21 33.00
C LEU A 48 -0.54 30.56 32.60
N PHE A 49 0.52 30.73 33.39
CA PHE A 49 1.82 30.09 33.14
C PHE A 49 1.69 28.56 33.20
N PHE A 50 1.04 28.01 34.22
CA PHE A 50 0.78 26.57 34.31
C PHE A 50 -0.10 26.08 33.15
N SER A 51 -1.16 26.81 32.81
CA SER A 51 -2.06 26.48 31.70
C SER A 51 -1.32 26.43 30.36
N PHE A 52 -0.43 27.40 30.10
CA PHE A 52 0.38 27.43 28.89
C PHE A 52 1.37 26.28 28.81
N ASN A 53 2.05 25.95 29.91
CA ASN A 53 2.95 24.80 29.96
C ASN A 53 2.20 23.48 29.82
N LEU A 54 1.02 23.35 30.45
CA LEU A 54 0.17 22.17 30.33
C LEU A 54 -0.31 22.00 28.88
N TYR A 55 -0.74 23.08 28.22
CA TYR A 55 -1.12 23.07 26.82
C TYR A 55 0.02 22.59 25.90
N LYS A 56 1.25 23.08 26.13
CA LYS A 56 2.43 22.58 25.39
C LYS A 56 2.66 21.08 25.57
N ILE A 57 2.56 20.60 26.81
CA ILE A 57 2.72 19.17 27.12
C ILE A 57 1.64 18.35 26.41
N ILE A 58 0.37 18.78 26.49
CA ILE A 58 -0.76 18.12 25.83
C ILE A 58 -0.52 18.03 24.32
N ASN A 59 -0.11 19.12 23.66
CA ASN A 59 0.16 19.11 22.22
C ASN A 59 1.28 18.13 21.83
N VAL A 60 2.37 18.09 22.62
CA VAL A 60 3.46 17.14 22.38
C VAL A 60 2.99 15.70 22.57
N LEU A 61 2.19 15.43 23.60
CA LEU A 61 1.61 14.11 23.85
C LEU A 61 0.65 13.71 22.72
N GLN A 62 -0.22 14.62 22.28
CA GLN A 62 -1.12 14.40 21.15
C GLN A 62 -0.34 14.07 19.88
N ALA A 63 0.71 14.83 19.56
CA ALA A 63 1.57 14.54 18.41
C ALA A 63 2.23 13.15 18.51
N LYS A 64 2.73 12.76 19.68
CA LYS A 64 3.30 11.42 19.90
C LYS A 64 2.26 10.31 19.74
N ILE A 65 1.04 10.50 20.25
CA ILE A 65 -0.06 9.54 20.11
C ILE A 65 -0.39 9.36 18.62
N THR A 66 -0.53 10.44 17.85
CA THR A 66 -0.79 10.35 16.40
C THR A 66 0.33 9.61 15.65
N ILE A 67 1.59 9.83 16.01
CA ILE A 67 2.72 9.09 15.41
C ILE A 67 2.64 7.59 15.74
N LEU A 68 2.31 7.24 16.99
CA LEU A 68 2.16 5.85 17.41
C LEU A 68 1.02 5.15 16.67
N GLU A 69 -0.14 5.79 16.54
CA GLU A 69 -1.28 5.26 15.76
C GLU A 69 -0.89 5.01 14.29
N GLN A 70 -0.14 5.94 13.68
CA GLN A 70 0.36 5.75 12.31
C GLN A 70 1.36 4.59 12.20
N LEU A 71 2.22 4.41 13.21
CA LEU A 71 3.17 3.31 13.25
C LEU A 71 2.45 1.96 13.39
N GLU A 72 1.43 1.86 14.25
CA GLU A 72 0.63 0.65 14.40
C GLU A 72 -0.10 0.27 13.10
N LEU A 73 -0.68 1.26 12.41
CA LEU A 73 -1.32 1.05 11.11
C LEU A 73 -0.33 0.55 10.05
N LYS A 74 0.84 1.18 9.95
CA LYS A 74 1.90 0.75 9.03
C LYS A 74 2.40 -0.66 9.38
N HIS A 75 2.57 -0.96 10.66
CA HIS A 75 3.04 -2.27 11.11
C HIS A 75 2.03 -3.37 10.76
N GLY A 76 0.73 -3.12 11.02
CA GLY A 76 -0.33 -4.04 10.61
C GLY A 76 -0.39 -4.25 9.10
N GLN A 77 -0.15 -3.22 8.30
CA GLN A 77 -0.07 -3.33 6.85
C GLN A 77 1.12 -4.18 6.39
N ILE A 78 2.30 -3.97 6.98
CA ILE A 78 3.50 -4.77 6.70
C ILE A 78 3.25 -6.26 7.01
N ILE A 79 2.69 -6.57 8.17
CA ILE A 79 2.40 -7.96 8.57
C ILE A 79 1.45 -8.62 7.56
N ARG A 80 0.37 -7.95 7.16
CA ARG A 80 -0.58 -8.49 6.15
C ARG A 80 0.13 -8.76 4.82
N THR A 81 0.93 -7.81 4.34
CA THR A 81 1.69 -7.99 3.09
C THR A 81 2.69 -9.15 3.18
N LEU A 82 3.38 -9.31 4.31
CA LEU A 82 4.28 -10.45 4.52
C LEU A 82 3.53 -11.79 4.55
N GLN A 83 2.34 -11.82 5.14
CA GLN A 83 1.49 -13.01 5.16
C GLN A 83 1.01 -13.36 3.75
N GLU A 84 0.62 -12.37 2.93
CA GLU A 84 0.26 -12.58 1.51
C GLU A 84 1.46 -13.12 0.71
N ILE A 85 2.64 -12.51 0.85
CA ILE A 85 3.87 -12.94 0.15
C ILE A 85 4.26 -14.38 0.53
N SER A 86 4.17 -14.73 1.82
CA SER A 86 4.53 -16.07 2.29
C SER A 86 3.56 -17.12 1.77
N HIS A 87 2.25 -16.84 1.79
CA HIS A 87 1.23 -17.73 1.27
C HIS A 87 1.37 -17.97 -0.25
N MET A 88 1.76 -16.93 -1.01
CA MET A 88 2.02 -17.03 -2.45
C MET A 88 3.31 -17.79 -2.78
N SER A 89 4.34 -17.69 -1.93
CA SER A 89 5.64 -18.33 -2.16
C SER A 89 5.64 -19.83 -1.86
N TYR A 90 4.78 -20.32 -0.97
CA TYR A 90 4.77 -21.73 -0.55
C TYR A 90 4.04 -22.69 -1.52
N ARG A 91 3.44 -22.18 -2.61
CA ARG A 91 2.67 -22.99 -3.55
C ARG A 91 3.51 -23.42 -4.76
N LYS A 92 3.41 -24.70 -5.13
CA LYS A 92 4.06 -25.25 -6.33
C LYS A 92 3.56 -24.52 -7.59
N ASP A 93 4.47 -24.18 -8.49
CA ASP A 93 4.17 -23.59 -9.79
C ASP A 93 4.34 -24.64 -10.89
N PHE A 94 3.22 -25.15 -11.39
CA PHE A 94 3.18 -26.14 -12.46
C PHE A 94 3.34 -25.53 -13.86
N ALA A 95 3.35 -24.20 -13.96
CA ALA A 95 3.68 -23.48 -15.19
C ALA A 95 5.15 -23.04 -15.23
N SER A 96 5.98 -23.40 -14.25
CA SER A 96 7.40 -23.06 -14.26
C SER A 96 8.16 -23.79 -15.38
N PHE A 97 8.89 -23.05 -16.21
CA PHE A 97 9.73 -23.61 -17.27
C PHE A 97 10.75 -24.62 -16.70
N THR A 98 11.42 -24.26 -15.60
CA THR A 98 12.42 -25.13 -14.95
C THR A 98 11.82 -26.37 -14.32
N ALA A 99 10.50 -26.39 -14.08
CA ALA A 99 9.78 -27.57 -13.60
C ALA A 99 9.30 -28.48 -14.74
N GLY A 100 9.54 -28.12 -16.01
CA GLY A 100 9.14 -28.88 -17.20
C GLY A 100 7.89 -28.36 -17.91
N ALA A 101 7.38 -27.18 -17.55
CA ALA A 101 6.29 -26.56 -18.32
C ALA A 101 6.80 -26.01 -19.66
N SER A 102 5.93 -26.00 -20.68
CA SER A 102 6.28 -25.54 -22.02
C SER A 102 5.13 -24.80 -22.71
N ILE A 103 5.44 -24.12 -23.81
CA ILE A 103 4.48 -23.34 -24.60
C ILE A 103 3.90 -24.19 -25.72
N ILE A 104 2.58 -24.12 -25.89
CA ILE A 104 1.88 -24.69 -27.05
C ILE A 104 1.80 -23.60 -28.12
N GLN A 105 2.80 -23.59 -29.02
CA GLN A 105 2.99 -22.49 -29.98
C GLN A 105 1.77 -22.28 -30.90
N SER A 106 1.11 -23.36 -31.34
CA SER A 106 -0.04 -23.30 -32.25
C SER A 106 -1.28 -22.60 -31.69
N MET A 107 -1.34 -22.41 -30.37
CA MET A 107 -2.44 -21.74 -29.68
C MET A 107 -2.00 -20.45 -28.97
N THR A 108 -0.75 -20.03 -29.14
CA THR A 108 -0.17 -18.84 -28.50
C THR A 108 -0.08 -17.70 -29.51
N SER A 109 -0.39 -16.47 -29.09
CA SER A 109 -0.28 -15.27 -29.92
C SER A 109 1.16 -15.04 -30.40
N PRO A 110 1.36 -14.39 -31.56
CA PRO A 110 2.70 -14.06 -32.03
C PRO A 110 3.38 -13.07 -31.07
N THR A 111 4.71 -13.16 -30.97
CA THR A 111 5.52 -12.18 -30.26
C THR A 111 5.47 -10.83 -30.97
N PHE A 112 5.48 -9.74 -30.20
CA PHE A 112 5.54 -8.39 -30.72
C PHE A 112 6.85 -8.15 -31.47
N GLU A 113 6.74 -7.61 -32.69
CA GLU A 113 7.86 -7.24 -33.53
C GLU A 113 7.84 -5.73 -33.78
N TYR A 114 8.94 -5.06 -33.46
CA TYR A 114 9.13 -3.65 -33.73
C TYR A 114 10.00 -3.47 -34.98
N ARG A 115 9.42 -2.91 -36.04
CA ARG A 115 10.17 -2.54 -37.25
C ARG A 115 10.80 -1.16 -37.09
N GLN A 116 12.11 -1.13 -36.90
CA GLN A 116 12.87 0.10 -36.84
C GLN A 116 13.11 0.61 -38.27
N ARG A 117 12.49 1.74 -38.62
CA ARG A 117 12.78 2.43 -39.88
C ARG A 117 13.95 3.39 -39.67
N SER A 118 15.13 3.03 -40.18
CA SER A 118 16.23 3.97 -40.30
C SER A 118 15.97 4.93 -41.46
N LYS A 119 15.86 6.24 -41.16
CA LYS A 119 15.99 7.29 -42.17
C LYS A 119 17.45 7.74 -42.20
N HIS A 120 18.32 6.98 -42.86
CA HIS A 120 19.64 7.50 -43.24
C HIS A 120 19.51 8.15 -44.62
N PHE A 121 19.82 9.44 -44.69
CA PHE A 121 19.78 10.22 -45.91
C PHE A 121 20.96 9.79 -46.80
N GLY A 122 20.68 9.07 -47.89
CA GLY A 122 21.69 8.72 -48.90
C GLY A 122 22.11 7.24 -48.97
N THR A 123 21.68 6.37 -48.06
CA THR A 123 21.88 4.90 -48.17
C THR A 123 20.54 4.18 -48.20
N ALA A 124 20.43 3.05 -48.90
CA ALA A 124 19.21 2.25 -48.93
C ALA A 124 18.69 1.99 -47.50
N PRO A 125 17.38 2.09 -47.23
CA PRO A 125 16.84 1.93 -45.89
C PRO A 125 17.10 0.52 -45.38
N SER A 126 18.03 0.38 -44.42
CA SER A 126 18.21 -0.87 -43.68
C SER A 126 17.07 -0.98 -42.66
N SER A 127 16.09 -1.84 -42.95
CA SER A 127 15.00 -2.17 -42.02
C SER A 127 15.46 -3.27 -41.07
N GLY A 128 15.80 -2.91 -39.83
CA GLY A 128 16.00 -3.89 -38.75
C GLY A 128 14.67 -4.19 -38.07
N THR A 129 14.34 -5.47 -37.90
CA THR A 129 13.22 -5.90 -37.05
C THR A 129 13.76 -6.33 -35.70
N ILE A 130 13.31 -5.66 -34.63
CA ILE A 130 13.59 -6.05 -33.26
C ILE A 130 12.44 -6.93 -32.80
N ILE A 131 12.74 -8.17 -32.43
CA ILE A 131 11.75 -9.13 -31.92
C ILE A 131 11.82 -9.12 -30.40
N GLY A 132 10.67 -9.02 -29.74
CA GLY A 132 10.58 -9.12 -28.29
C GLY A 132 10.93 -10.51 -27.75
N SER A 133 10.99 -10.63 -26.42
CA SER A 133 11.25 -11.91 -25.75
C SER A 133 10.16 -12.95 -26.08
N PRO A 134 10.50 -14.25 -26.18
CA PRO A 134 9.56 -15.30 -26.54
C PRO A 134 8.53 -15.58 -25.43
N PRO A 135 7.41 -16.29 -25.73
CA PRO A 135 6.37 -16.61 -24.74
C PRO A 135 6.86 -17.40 -23.53
N SER A 136 7.91 -18.20 -23.70
CA SER A 136 8.54 -18.95 -22.60
C SER A 136 9.07 -18.06 -21.48
N THR A 137 9.36 -16.79 -21.77
CA THR A 137 9.78 -15.78 -20.77
C THR A 137 8.75 -15.65 -19.65
N ALA A 138 7.45 -15.73 -19.97
CA ALA A 138 6.37 -15.64 -18.97
C ALA A 138 6.34 -16.82 -17.97
N LEU A 139 7.10 -17.88 -18.24
CA LEU A 139 7.23 -19.08 -17.40
C LEU A 139 8.49 -19.06 -16.50
N LEU A 140 9.35 -18.05 -16.66
CA LEU A 140 10.57 -17.86 -15.88
C LEU A 140 10.30 -17.01 -14.64
N SER A 141 11.18 -17.08 -13.63
CA SER A 141 10.99 -16.33 -12.36
C SER A 141 11.54 -14.90 -12.40
N ASP A 142 11.69 -14.31 -13.59
CA ASP A 142 12.27 -12.97 -13.76
C ASP A 142 11.18 -11.89 -13.89
N LEU A 143 11.29 -10.83 -13.09
CA LEU A 143 10.44 -9.63 -13.17
C LEU A 143 11.25 -8.36 -13.50
N SER A 144 12.51 -8.51 -13.92
CA SER A 144 13.38 -7.42 -14.33
C SER A 144 12.79 -6.68 -15.52
N LEU A 145 13.00 -5.36 -15.60
CA LEU A 145 12.49 -4.54 -16.71
C LEU A 145 12.87 -5.12 -18.07
N GLY A 146 11.86 -5.36 -18.92
CA GLY A 146 12.04 -5.93 -20.26
C GLY A 146 12.08 -7.46 -20.32
N ALA A 147 12.13 -8.16 -19.17
CA ALA A 147 12.03 -9.61 -19.09
C ALA A 147 10.57 -10.09 -19.15
N CYS A 148 9.84 -9.68 -20.18
CA CYS A 148 8.43 -10.04 -20.38
C CYS A 148 8.17 -10.48 -21.81
N TRP A 149 7.17 -11.35 -21.99
CA TRP A 149 6.66 -11.68 -23.30
C TRP A 149 5.68 -10.61 -23.77
N ALA A 150 6.01 -9.92 -24.85
CA ALA A 150 5.15 -8.94 -25.48
C ALA A 150 4.39 -9.55 -26.65
N PHE A 151 3.09 -9.24 -26.79
CA PHE A 151 2.28 -9.56 -27.96
C PHE A 151 1.58 -8.29 -28.49
N PRO A 152 1.27 -8.22 -29.80
CA PRO A 152 0.68 -7.02 -30.40
C PRO A 152 -0.75 -6.74 -29.91
N GLY A 153 -1.03 -5.47 -29.65
CA GLY A 153 -2.33 -4.97 -29.18
C GLY A 153 -2.62 -5.30 -27.71
N SER A 154 -3.91 -5.18 -27.35
CA SER A 154 -4.42 -5.38 -25.98
C SER A 154 -5.03 -6.75 -25.73
N LYS A 155 -5.15 -7.58 -26.78
CA LYS A 155 -5.78 -8.91 -26.73
C LYS A 155 -4.83 -9.97 -27.25
N GLY A 156 -4.68 -11.05 -26.49
CA GLY A 156 -3.77 -12.13 -26.83
C GLY A 156 -4.00 -13.35 -25.97
N GLN A 157 -3.26 -14.41 -26.22
CA GLN A 157 -3.39 -15.65 -25.47
C GLN A 157 -2.09 -16.43 -25.43
N ILE A 158 -1.87 -17.16 -24.34
CA ILE A 158 -0.75 -18.07 -24.15
C ILE A 158 -1.28 -19.43 -23.72
N ALA A 159 -0.89 -20.46 -24.46
CA ALA A 159 -1.26 -21.83 -24.16
C ALA A 159 -0.05 -22.54 -23.55
N ILE A 160 -0.27 -23.16 -22.39
CA ILE A 160 0.81 -23.72 -21.56
C ILE A 160 0.53 -25.20 -21.34
N PHE A 161 1.52 -26.03 -21.62
CA PHE A 161 1.60 -27.40 -21.16
C PHE A 161 2.24 -27.39 -19.77
N LEU A 162 1.45 -27.73 -18.75
CA LEU A 162 1.89 -27.77 -17.36
C LEU A 162 2.83 -28.96 -17.14
N SER A 163 3.75 -28.82 -16.19
CA SER A 163 4.71 -29.87 -15.84
C SER A 163 4.05 -31.17 -15.37
N ARG A 164 2.84 -31.08 -14.80
CA ARG A 164 2.01 -32.22 -14.37
C ARG A 164 0.54 -31.95 -14.64
N ARG A 165 -0.23 -33.04 -14.72
CA ARG A 165 -1.70 -32.97 -14.67
C ARG A 165 -2.12 -32.66 -13.24
N ILE A 166 -2.92 -31.61 -13.08
CA ILE A 166 -3.35 -31.11 -11.77
C ILE A 166 -4.83 -30.74 -11.78
N ASN A 167 -5.44 -30.78 -10.60
CA ASN A 167 -6.65 -30.02 -10.32
C ASN A 167 -6.22 -28.58 -9.96
N ILE A 168 -6.54 -27.62 -10.82
CA ILE A 168 -6.08 -26.23 -10.71
C ILE A 168 -6.87 -25.54 -9.59
N THR A 169 -6.15 -25.00 -8.61
CA THR A 169 -6.76 -24.30 -7.47
C THR A 169 -6.61 -22.79 -7.53
N ALA A 170 -5.56 -22.29 -8.19
CA ALA A 170 -5.30 -20.87 -8.31
C ALA A 170 -4.29 -20.54 -9.41
N ILE A 171 -4.20 -19.26 -9.74
CA ILE A 171 -3.10 -18.69 -10.52
C ILE A 171 -2.49 -17.49 -9.78
N THR A 172 -1.21 -17.23 -10.09
CA THR A 172 -0.54 -15.99 -9.69
C THR A 172 -0.07 -15.26 -10.94
N LEU A 173 -0.38 -13.97 -11.05
CA LEU A 173 0.17 -13.09 -12.08
C LEU A 173 1.21 -12.17 -11.45
N GLY A 174 2.37 -12.06 -12.08
CA GLY A 174 3.42 -11.13 -11.71
C GLY A 174 3.65 -10.08 -12.79
N HIS A 175 3.98 -8.86 -12.36
CA HIS A 175 4.42 -7.77 -13.22
C HIS A 175 5.56 -7.00 -12.53
N VAL A 176 6.35 -6.25 -13.30
CA VAL A 176 7.39 -5.38 -12.73
C VAL A 176 6.80 -4.43 -11.68
N THR A 177 7.53 -4.24 -10.57
CA THR A 177 7.10 -3.36 -9.48
C THR A 177 6.97 -1.90 -9.93
N LYS A 178 5.99 -1.19 -9.37
CA LYS A 178 5.75 0.24 -9.65
C LYS A 178 6.97 1.14 -9.42
N ALA A 179 7.86 0.79 -8.49
CA ALA A 179 9.08 1.54 -8.21
C ALA A 179 10.10 1.55 -9.36
N PHE A 180 10.08 0.54 -10.24
CA PHE A 180 11.01 0.40 -11.35
C PHE A 180 10.38 0.59 -12.73
N ALA A 181 9.05 0.50 -12.84
CA ALA A 181 8.35 0.58 -14.12
C ALA A 181 8.38 2.00 -14.72
N TYR A 182 8.77 2.11 -15.99
CA TYR A 182 8.58 3.36 -16.76
C TYR A 182 7.11 3.61 -17.07
N ASN A 183 6.39 2.56 -17.48
CA ASN A 183 4.96 2.58 -17.74
C ASN A 183 4.36 1.19 -17.40
N LEU A 184 3.21 1.18 -16.73
CA LEU A 184 2.45 -0.04 -16.40
C LEU A 184 1.24 -0.27 -17.32
N ASP A 185 0.96 0.64 -18.27
CA ASP A 185 -0.16 0.54 -19.21
C ASP A 185 -0.09 -0.72 -20.10
N THR A 186 1.11 -1.29 -20.25
CA THR A 186 1.35 -2.55 -20.98
C THR A 186 0.97 -3.79 -20.18
N ALA A 187 0.69 -3.67 -18.88
CA ALA A 187 0.31 -4.81 -18.06
C ALA A 187 -1.03 -5.38 -18.53
N PRO A 188 -1.23 -6.71 -18.46
CA PRO A 188 -2.55 -7.29 -18.65
C PRO A 188 -3.55 -6.70 -17.65
N ARG A 189 -4.81 -6.57 -18.06
CA ARG A 189 -5.91 -6.16 -17.17
C ARG A 189 -6.91 -7.30 -17.05
N ASP A 190 -7.89 -7.38 -17.94
CA ASP A 190 -8.93 -8.41 -17.88
C ASP A 190 -8.45 -9.69 -18.56
N PHE A 191 -8.73 -10.83 -17.94
CA PHE A 191 -8.27 -12.12 -18.43
C PHE A 191 -9.27 -13.25 -18.16
N GLU A 192 -9.10 -14.34 -18.90
CA GLU A 192 -9.79 -15.61 -18.72
C GLU A 192 -8.79 -16.75 -18.61
N LEU A 193 -9.05 -17.69 -17.71
CA LEU A 193 -8.32 -18.95 -17.63
C LEU A 193 -9.20 -20.10 -18.13
N TRP A 194 -8.67 -20.87 -19.07
CA TRP A 194 -9.35 -22.02 -19.65
C TRP A 194 -8.53 -23.29 -19.44
N GLY A 195 -9.19 -24.38 -19.07
CA GLY A 195 -8.63 -25.72 -19.07
C GLY A 195 -8.88 -26.40 -20.42
N LEU A 196 -7.83 -26.95 -21.04
CA LEU A 196 -7.92 -27.64 -22.32
C LEU A 196 -8.02 -29.15 -22.09
N THR A 197 -9.08 -29.78 -22.57
CA THR A 197 -9.26 -31.23 -22.45
C THR A 197 -8.44 -31.98 -23.50
N GLN A 198 -8.37 -33.31 -23.40
CA GLN A 198 -7.71 -34.14 -24.42
C GLN A 198 -8.51 -34.19 -25.73
N CYS A 199 -9.84 -33.99 -25.66
CA CYS A 199 -10.72 -33.93 -26.82
C CYS A 199 -10.42 -32.65 -27.61
N LYS A 200 -10.13 -32.78 -28.91
CA LYS A 200 -9.79 -31.65 -29.77
C LYS A 200 -10.90 -30.59 -29.74
N GLY A 201 -10.55 -29.38 -29.29
CA GLY A 201 -11.39 -28.19 -29.37
C GLY A 201 -12.26 -27.92 -28.14
N GLU A 202 -12.38 -28.85 -27.21
CA GLU A 202 -13.16 -28.63 -25.99
C GLU A 202 -12.30 -27.92 -24.93
N LYS A 203 -12.83 -26.78 -24.47
CA LYS A 203 -12.20 -25.95 -23.44
C LYS A 203 -13.23 -25.58 -22.38
N ASN A 204 -12.77 -25.59 -21.13
CA ASN A 204 -13.61 -25.27 -19.98
C ASN A 204 -13.16 -23.96 -19.38
N LEU A 205 -14.06 -22.97 -19.30
CA LEU A 205 -13.77 -21.74 -18.58
C LEU A 205 -13.65 -22.04 -17.09
N LEU A 206 -12.49 -21.74 -16.54
CA LEU A 206 -12.16 -21.95 -15.13
C LEU A 206 -12.39 -20.67 -14.33
N MET A 207 -11.94 -19.52 -14.85
CA MET A 207 -12.17 -18.24 -14.19
C MET A 207 -12.12 -17.05 -15.14
N ARG A 208 -12.64 -15.93 -14.66
CA ARG A 208 -12.34 -14.58 -15.15
C ARG A 208 -11.73 -13.78 -14.02
N GLY A 209 -10.81 -12.88 -14.36
CA GLY A 209 -10.19 -12.01 -13.38
C GLY A 209 -9.72 -10.70 -13.99
N SER A 210 -9.28 -9.78 -13.14
CA SER A 210 -8.72 -8.50 -13.55
C SER A 210 -7.48 -8.20 -12.71
N TYR A 211 -6.35 -7.96 -13.37
CA TYR A 211 -5.09 -7.59 -12.74
C TYR A 211 -5.05 -6.08 -12.46
N ASN A 212 -4.72 -5.70 -11.23
CA ASN A 212 -4.71 -4.31 -10.77
C ASN A 212 -3.28 -3.75 -10.63
N ILE A 213 -2.87 -2.85 -11.52
CA ILE A 213 -1.53 -2.24 -11.48
C ILE A 213 -1.25 -1.37 -10.23
N ASN A 214 -2.28 -1.03 -9.44
CA ASN A 214 -2.12 -0.27 -8.20
C ASN A 214 -1.91 -1.15 -6.96
N PHE A 215 -1.78 -2.46 -7.13
CA PHE A 215 -1.51 -3.37 -6.02
C PHE A 215 -0.11 -3.14 -5.43
N SER A 216 0.03 -3.25 -4.11
CA SER A 216 1.25 -2.88 -3.38
C SER A 216 2.43 -3.81 -3.66
N ILE A 217 2.17 -5.06 -4.04
CA ILE A 217 3.18 -6.07 -4.36
C ILE A 217 3.11 -6.46 -5.85
N PRO A 218 4.23 -6.87 -6.46
CA PRO A 218 4.29 -7.15 -7.90
C PRO A 218 3.50 -8.39 -8.33
N PHE A 219 3.03 -9.20 -7.39
CA PHE A 219 2.27 -10.41 -7.66
C PHE A 219 0.83 -10.29 -7.14
N GLN A 220 -0.12 -10.78 -7.93
CA GLN A 220 -1.53 -10.92 -7.54
C GLN A 220 -1.96 -12.37 -7.68
N TYR A 221 -2.66 -12.83 -6.66
CA TYR A 221 -3.11 -14.19 -6.52
C TYR A 221 -4.62 -14.28 -6.73
N PHE A 222 -5.06 -15.28 -7.48
CA PHE A 222 -6.45 -15.46 -7.87
C PHE A 222 -6.87 -16.90 -7.60
N ASP A 223 -7.74 -17.10 -6.60
CA ASP A 223 -8.33 -18.41 -6.31
C ASP A 223 -9.39 -18.79 -7.34
N LEU A 224 -9.41 -20.07 -7.72
CA LEU A 224 -10.48 -20.63 -8.53
C LEU A 224 -11.62 -21.12 -7.62
N PRO A 225 -12.89 -20.96 -8.04
CA PRO A 225 -14.01 -21.55 -7.32
C PRO A 225 -13.92 -23.08 -7.32
N GLN A 226 -14.08 -23.70 -6.14
CA GLN A 226 -13.96 -25.15 -5.91
C GLN A 226 -14.97 -26.04 -6.67
N SER A 227 -15.86 -25.46 -7.47
CA SER A 227 -16.99 -26.18 -8.07
C SER A 227 -16.63 -27.07 -9.26
N LYS A 228 -15.38 -27.10 -9.71
CA LYS A 228 -14.94 -27.91 -10.85
C LYS A 228 -13.68 -28.72 -10.51
N SER A 229 -13.85 -29.94 -10.03
CA SER A 229 -12.77 -30.92 -9.83
C SER A 229 -12.25 -31.52 -11.15
N LEU A 230 -12.07 -30.69 -12.18
CA LEU A 230 -11.58 -31.13 -13.48
C LEU A 230 -10.06 -30.96 -13.54
N GLU A 231 -9.42 -31.91 -14.21
CA GLU A 231 -7.98 -32.00 -14.28
C GLU A 231 -7.46 -31.52 -15.62
N TYR A 232 -6.42 -30.70 -15.55
CA TYR A 232 -5.80 -30.14 -16.73
C TYR A 232 -4.30 -30.32 -16.67
N GLN A 233 -3.73 -30.74 -17.80
CA GLN A 233 -2.30 -30.64 -18.08
C GLN A 233 -2.01 -29.53 -19.08
N LYS A 234 -3.05 -29.02 -19.76
CA LYS A 234 -2.94 -27.94 -20.74
C LYS A 234 -3.93 -26.85 -20.35
N ILE A 235 -3.46 -25.61 -20.36
CA ILE A 235 -4.29 -24.43 -20.12
C ILE A 235 -4.15 -23.43 -21.26
N LEU A 236 -5.15 -22.57 -21.38
CA LEU A 236 -5.10 -21.37 -22.21
C LEU A 236 -5.40 -20.17 -21.32
N PHE A 237 -4.42 -19.29 -21.16
CA PHE A 237 -4.58 -18.02 -20.49
C PHE A 237 -4.82 -16.94 -21.55
N LYS A 238 -6.01 -16.35 -21.52
CA LYS A 238 -6.46 -15.38 -22.52
C LYS A 238 -6.55 -14.00 -21.89
N ILE A 239 -5.91 -13.03 -22.51
CA ILE A 239 -5.90 -11.63 -22.09
C ILE A 239 -6.88 -10.87 -22.98
N GLU A 240 -7.84 -10.21 -22.36
CA GLU A 240 -8.94 -9.49 -23.03
C GLU A 240 -8.70 -7.98 -23.11
N SER A 241 -7.83 -7.45 -22.25
CA SER A 241 -7.48 -6.02 -22.22
C SER A 241 -6.13 -5.80 -21.51
N ASN A 242 -5.58 -4.60 -21.67
CA ASN A 242 -4.44 -4.09 -20.89
C ASN A 242 -4.81 -2.76 -20.22
N HIS A 243 -3.83 -2.09 -19.60
CA HIS A 243 -4.05 -0.85 -18.86
C HIS A 243 -3.94 0.43 -19.71
N GLY A 244 -3.93 0.33 -21.04
CA GLY A 244 -4.06 1.49 -21.94
C GLY A 244 -3.06 1.54 -23.10
N ASN A 245 -2.09 0.63 -23.16
CA ASN A 245 -1.13 0.62 -24.25
C ASN A 245 -1.77 0.13 -25.56
N SER A 246 -1.72 0.93 -26.63
CA SER A 246 -2.32 0.57 -27.91
C SER A 246 -1.46 -0.33 -28.79
N LEU A 247 -0.16 -0.42 -28.53
CA LEU A 247 0.81 -1.12 -29.40
C LEU A 247 0.98 -2.58 -29.00
N TYR A 248 1.11 -2.86 -27.71
CA TYR A 248 1.38 -4.20 -27.20
C TYR A 248 0.98 -4.35 -25.73
N THR A 249 0.93 -5.61 -25.30
CA THR A 249 0.75 -6.00 -23.90
C THR A 249 1.91 -6.89 -23.50
N CYS A 250 2.44 -6.72 -22.29
CA CYS A 250 3.59 -7.48 -21.78
C CYS A 250 3.23 -8.34 -20.59
N LEU A 251 3.30 -9.66 -20.76
CA LEU A 251 3.11 -10.64 -19.69
C LEU A 251 4.47 -11.02 -19.10
N TYR A 252 4.72 -10.62 -17.85
CA TYR A 252 5.94 -10.92 -17.13
C TYR A 252 5.93 -12.32 -16.53
N ARG A 253 4.91 -12.65 -15.73
CA ARG A 253 4.85 -13.95 -15.07
C ARG A 253 3.42 -14.45 -14.92
N ILE A 254 3.22 -15.72 -15.26
CA ILE A 254 2.07 -16.51 -14.84
C ILE A 254 2.56 -17.75 -14.11
N LYS A 255 1.97 -18.02 -12.94
CA LYS A 255 2.13 -19.27 -12.18
C LYS A 255 0.79 -19.97 -12.09
N VAL A 256 0.81 -21.30 -12.11
CA VAL A 256 -0.39 -22.13 -12.00
C VAL A 256 -0.23 -23.07 -10.83
N HIS A 257 -1.21 -23.05 -9.92
CA HIS A 257 -1.20 -23.79 -8.67
C HIS A 257 -2.32 -24.84 -8.67
N GLY A 258 -2.07 -25.95 -8.00
CA GLY A 258 -3.04 -27.04 -7.93
C GLY A 258 -2.55 -28.24 -7.15
N ASN A 259 -3.41 -29.24 -7.08
CA ASN A 259 -3.11 -30.54 -6.47
C ASN A 259 -2.83 -31.57 -7.56
N ILE A 260 -1.77 -32.35 -7.39
CA ILE A 260 -1.43 -33.45 -8.28
C ILE A 260 -2.46 -34.56 -8.06
N VAL A 261 -3.02 -35.09 -9.13
CA VAL A 261 -4.02 -36.17 -9.06
C VAL A 261 -3.36 -37.55 -8.97
N ASP A 262 -2.19 -37.72 -9.57
CA ASP A 262 -1.48 -38.99 -9.61
C ASP A 262 0.01 -38.80 -9.30
N GLU A 263 0.47 -39.20 -8.11
CA GLU A 263 1.86 -39.00 -7.67
C GLU A 263 2.88 -39.72 -8.58
N ASN A 264 2.43 -40.79 -9.27
CA ASN A 264 3.23 -41.56 -10.22
C ASN A 264 3.30 -40.96 -11.64
N SER A 265 2.65 -39.81 -11.88
CA SER A 265 2.76 -39.10 -13.16
C SER A 265 4.22 -38.66 -13.40
N LYS A 266 4.89 -39.27 -14.39
CA LYS A 266 6.25 -38.89 -14.78
C LYS A 266 6.27 -37.42 -15.21
N ILE A 267 7.34 -36.69 -14.83
CA ILE A 267 7.61 -35.34 -15.34
C ILE A 267 7.72 -35.47 -16.86
N TYR A 268 6.84 -34.80 -17.58
CA TYR A 268 6.88 -34.79 -19.04
C TYR A 268 7.97 -33.82 -19.48
N VAL A 269 9.08 -34.36 -19.99
CA VAL A 269 10.11 -33.57 -20.67
C VAL A 269 9.74 -33.59 -22.16
N PRO A 270 9.41 -32.45 -22.78
CA PRO A 270 9.17 -32.41 -24.22
C PRO A 270 10.46 -32.83 -24.94
N THR A 271 10.37 -33.88 -25.77
CA THR A 271 11.41 -34.26 -26.74
C THR A 271 11.37 -33.36 -27.96
#